data_AF-A0A5C8LUQ8-F1
#
_entry.id   AF-A0A5C8LUQ8-F1
#
_cell.length_a   1.000
_cell.length_b   1.000
_cell.length_c   1.000
_cell.angle_alpha   90.00
_cell.angle_beta   90.00
_cell.angle_gamma   90.00
#
_symmetry.space_group_name_H-M   'P 1'
#
loop_
_entity.id
_entity.type
_entity.pdbx_description
1 polymer ?
#
loop_
_entity_poly.entity_id
_entity_poly.type
_entity_poly.pdbx_seq_one_letter_code
_entity_poly.pdbx_strand_id
1 'polypeptide(L)'
;MRYQFCQYVTIVDMNEEILSEVLFEHGEFEANALSVGSSVLIYQLGLRQFDVVYDKREGKTVRYKINDIEIDLITQPTVTRVFLEPVRLIVGQHDIGEVE
;
A
#
# COMPACT_ATOMS: atom_id res chain seq x y z
N MET A 1 -19.06 -3.05 5.34
CA MET A 1 -18.14 -3.02 6.51
C MET A 1 -17.01 -2.06 6.18
N ARG A 2 -16.45 -1.37 7.19
CA ARG A 2 -15.34 -0.45 6.97
C ARG A 2 -14.02 -1.17 7.23
N TYR A 3 -13.11 -1.09 6.27
CA TYR A 3 -11.82 -1.77 6.29
C TYR A 3 -10.71 -0.74 6.10
N GLN A 4 -9.65 -0.84 6.91
CA GLN A 4 -8.43 -0.08 6.72
C GLN A 4 -7.51 -0.88 5.79
N PHE A 5 -7.19 -0.35 4.60
CA PHE A 5 -6.31 -1.03 3.66
C PHE A 5 -4.87 -0.61 3.89
N CYS A 6 -3.98 -1.60 4.02
CA CYS A 6 -2.57 -1.40 4.28
C CYS A 6 -1.71 -2.20 3.31
N GLN A 7 -0.50 -1.71 3.04
CA GLN A 7 0.48 -2.40 2.22
C GLN A 7 1.87 -2.20 2.83
N TYR A 8 2.62 -3.28 3.02
CA TYR A 8 4.02 -3.18 3.39
C TYR A 8 4.84 -2.72 2.18
N VAL A 9 5.66 -1.70 2.39
CA VAL A 9 6.49 -1.10 1.35
C VAL A 9 7.95 -1.12 1.79
N THR A 10 8.77 -1.83 1.04
CA THR A 10 10.23 -1.84 1.23
C THR A 10 10.86 -0.83 0.28
N ILE A 11 11.49 0.19 0.83
CA ILE A 11 12.24 1.20 0.06
C ILE A 11 13.70 0.75 -0.01
N VAL A 12 14.24 0.66 -1.22
CA VAL A 12 15.62 0.23 -1.46
C VAL A 12 16.36 1.22 -2.35
N ASP A 13 17.69 1.16 -2.30
CA ASP A 13 18.55 1.84 -3.25
C ASP A 13 18.71 1.05 -4.57
N MET A 14 19.52 1.59 -5.49
CA MET A 14 19.81 0.95 -6.79
C MET A 14 20.66 -0.33 -6.67
N ASN A 15 21.31 -0.56 -5.53
CA ASN A 15 22.12 -1.75 -5.24
C ASN A 15 21.35 -2.80 -4.42
N GLU A 16 20.04 -2.63 -4.28
CA GLU A 16 19.16 -3.49 -3.52
C GLU A 16 19.27 -3.42 -2.00
N GLU A 17 20.02 -2.45 -1.46
CA GLU A 17 20.14 -2.22 -0.02
C GLU A 17 18.83 -1.65 0.53
N ILE A 18 18.34 -2.24 1.63
CA ILE A 18 17.13 -1.77 2.31
C ILE A 18 17.43 -0.44 3.01
N LEU A 19 16.72 0.60 2.61
CA LEU A 19 16.79 1.93 3.22
C LEU A 19 15.73 2.09 4.31
N SER A 20 14.52 1.58 4.06
CA SER A 20 13.41 1.68 4.99
C SER A 20 12.32 0.64 4.68
N GLU A 21 11.55 0.29 5.71
CA GLU A 21 10.33 -0.48 5.59
C GLU A 21 9.19 0.29 6.26
N VAL A 22 8.12 0.55 5.51
CA VAL A 22 6.98 1.33 5.99
C VAL A 22 5.68 0.59 5.75
N LEU A 23 4.72 0.77 6.66
CA LEU A 23 3.35 0.35 6.44
C LEU A 23 2.60 1.52 5.79
N PHE A 24 2.31 1.41 4.51
CA PHE A 24 1.54 2.41 3.79
C PHE A 24 0.04 2.19 4.03
N GLU A 25 -0.64 3.22 4.53
CA GLU A 25 -2.07 3.22 4.75
C GLU A 25 -2.80 3.80 3.54
N HIS A 26 -3.51 2.96 2.80
CA HIS A 26 -4.32 3.40 1.65
C HIS A 26 -5.56 4.18 2.09
N GLY A 27 -6.00 3.96 3.34
CA GLY A 27 -7.16 4.59 3.96
C GLY A 27 -8.28 3.60 4.27
N GLU A 28 -9.39 4.15 4.80
CA GLU A 28 -10.59 3.40 5.13
C GLU A 28 -11.57 3.39 3.96
N PHE A 29 -12.03 2.19 3.58
CA PHE A 29 -13.03 2.03 2.53
C PHE A 29 -14.18 1.17 3.00
N GLU A 30 -15.38 1.50 2.52
CA GLU A 30 -16.55 0.64 2.69
C GLU A 30 -16.60 -0.40 1.57
N ALA A 31 -16.64 -1.66 1.95
CA ALA A 31 -16.76 -2.78 1.02
C ALA A 31 -17.70 -3.86 1.56
N ASN A 32 -18.18 -4.70 0.64
CA ASN A 32 -18.78 -6.00 0.97
C ASN A 32 -17.72 -6.93 1.56
N ALA A 33 -18.14 -8.10 2.05
CA ALA A 33 -17.23 -9.08 2.65
C ALA A 33 -16.02 -9.36 1.75
N LEU A 34 -14.83 -9.06 2.26
CA LEU A 34 -13.55 -9.31 1.60
C LEU A 34 -13.05 -10.71 1.96
N SER A 35 -12.27 -11.30 1.06
CA SER A 35 -11.62 -12.59 1.29
C SER A 35 -10.15 -12.51 0.88
N VAL A 36 -9.31 -13.26 1.60
CA VAL A 36 -7.94 -13.53 1.16
C VAL A 36 -7.97 -14.18 -0.23
N GLY A 37 -7.10 -13.72 -1.12
CA GLY A 37 -7.07 -14.13 -2.52
C GLY A 37 -7.94 -13.28 -3.46
N SER A 38 -8.81 -12.42 -2.93
CA SER A 38 -9.42 -11.35 -3.72
C SER A 38 -8.38 -10.31 -4.16
N SER A 39 -8.74 -9.44 -5.09
CA SER A 39 -7.86 -8.35 -5.54
C SER A 39 -8.55 -7.02 -5.53
N VAL A 40 -7.77 -5.97 -5.28
CA VAL A 40 -8.19 -4.57 -5.34
C VAL A 40 -7.46 -3.85 -6.47
N LEU A 41 -8.06 -2.79 -7.00
CA LEU A 41 -7.46 -1.91 -7.99
C LEU A 41 -7.18 -0.56 -7.32
N ILE A 42 -5.92 -0.14 -7.33
CA ILE A 42 -5.48 1.13 -6.74
C ILE A 42 -4.50 1.85 -7.66
N TYR A 43 -4.16 3.10 -7.34
CA TYR A 43 -3.03 3.77 -7.97
C TYR A 43 -1.72 3.08 -7.56
N GLN A 44 -0.78 3.01 -8.49
CA GLN A 44 0.56 2.50 -8.22
C GLN A 44 1.22 3.35 -7.14
N LEU A 45 1.99 2.73 -6.24
CA LEU A 45 2.81 3.46 -5.28
C LEU A 45 4.12 3.91 -5.95
N GLY A 46 4.54 5.12 -5.59
CA GLY A 46 5.81 5.71 -5.97
C GLY A 46 6.47 6.39 -4.77
N LEU A 47 7.60 7.03 -5.02
CA LEU A 47 8.37 7.74 -4.01
C LEU A 47 8.37 9.23 -4.32
N ARG A 48 8.17 10.05 -3.29
CA ARG A 48 8.50 11.47 -3.29
C ARG A 48 9.58 11.65 -2.25
N GLN A 49 10.83 11.79 -2.70
CA GLN A 49 12.01 11.68 -1.84
C GLN A 49 12.04 10.28 -1.16
N PHE A 50 11.73 10.20 0.13
CA PHE A 50 11.63 8.94 0.88
C PHE A 50 10.20 8.62 1.33
N ASP A 51 9.23 9.47 0.97
CA ASP A 51 7.83 9.27 1.32
C ASP A 51 7.14 8.43 0.24
N VAL A 52 6.41 7.41 0.69
CA VAL A 52 5.58 6.60 -0.19
C VAL A 52 4.30 7.36 -0.51
N VAL A 53 3.99 7.46 -1.79
CA VAL A 53 2.88 8.28 -2.31
C VAL A 53 2.20 7.55 -3.47
N TYR A 54 0.98 7.97 -3.80
CA TYR A 54 0.32 7.48 -5.01
C TYR A 54 0.87 8.15 -6.27
N ASP A 55 1.26 7.34 -7.25
CA ASP A 55 1.50 7.76 -8.62
C ASP A 55 0.17 7.89 -9.37
N LYS A 56 -0.36 9.11 -9.43
CA LYS A 56 -1.65 9.42 -10.08
C LYS A 56 -1.51 9.77 -11.57
N ARG A 57 -0.35 9.56 -12.20
CA ARG A 57 -0.19 9.76 -13.65
C ARG A 57 -1.11 8.82 -14.42
N GLU A 58 -1.52 9.23 -15.62
CA GLU A 58 -2.49 8.47 -16.41
C GLU A 58 -2.00 7.02 -16.67
N GLY A 59 -2.90 6.05 -16.47
CA GLY A 59 -2.59 4.62 -16.64
C GLY A 59 -1.82 3.96 -15.50
N LYS A 60 -1.48 4.68 -14.42
CA LYS A 60 -0.77 4.14 -13.25
C LYS A 60 -1.71 3.48 -12.23
N THR A 61 -2.56 2.57 -12.70
CA THR A 61 -3.34 1.70 -11.82
C THR A 61 -2.73 0.30 -11.78
N VAL A 62 -2.81 -0.33 -10.63
CA VAL A 62 -2.26 -1.66 -10.39
C VAL A 62 -3.25 -2.48 -9.58
N ARG A 63 -3.29 -3.78 -9.88
CA ARG A 63 -4.08 -4.74 -9.14
C ARG A 63 -3.19 -5.40 -8.09
N TYR A 64 -3.62 -5.37 -6.83
CA TYR A 64 -2.96 -6.11 -5.75
C TYR A 64 -3.88 -7.17 -5.16
N LYS A 65 -3.31 -8.34 -4.85
CA LYS A 65 -3.99 -9.36 -4.07
C LYS A 65 -4.05 -8.98 -2.60
N ILE A 66 -5.18 -9.30 -1.97
CA ILE A 66 -5.30 -9.32 -0.51
C ILE A 66 -4.63 -10.60 -0.02
N ASN A 67 -3.55 -10.48 0.74
CA ASN A 67 -2.81 -11.62 1.28
C ASN A 67 -3.21 -11.96 2.72
N ASP A 68 -3.70 -10.98 3.48
CA ASP A 68 -4.10 -11.16 4.87
C ASP A 68 -5.19 -10.19 5.30
N ILE A 69 -5.94 -10.57 6.34
CA ILE A 69 -6.98 -9.75 6.98
C ILE A 69 -6.81 -9.89 8.49
N GLU A 70 -6.49 -8.79 9.16
CA GLU A 70 -6.30 -8.72 10.60
C GLU A 70 -7.52 -8.05 11.25
N ILE A 71 -8.00 -8.62 12.34
CA ILE A 71 -9.07 -8.04 13.16
C ILE A 71 -8.47 -7.70 14.52
N ASP A 72 -8.41 -6.41 14.86
CA ASP A 72 -7.94 -5.98 16.17
C ASP A 72 -9.03 -6.20 17.23
N LEU A 73 -8.82 -7.22 18.08
CA LEU A 73 -9.70 -7.56 19.20
C LEU A 73 -9.30 -6.89 20.52
N ILE A 74 -8.17 -6.17 20.54
CA ILE A 74 -7.63 -5.50 21.73
C ILE A 74 -8.21 -4.08 21.82
N THR A 75 -8.23 -3.34 20.72
CA THR A 75 -8.72 -1.95 20.68
C THR A 75 -10.20 -1.86 20.31
N GLN A 76 -10.88 -0.83 20.81
CA GLN A 76 -12.29 -0.55 20.53
C GLN A 76 -12.46 0.89 20.01
N PRO A 77 -13.22 1.12 18.93
CA PRO A 77 -13.96 0.13 18.15
C PRO A 77 -13.05 -0.81 17.36
N THR A 78 -13.47 -2.06 17.15
CA THR A 78 -12.71 -3.04 16.36
C THR A 78 -12.41 -2.51 14.97
N VAL A 79 -11.13 -2.45 14.61
CA VAL A 79 -10.65 -2.11 13.27
C VAL A 79 -10.28 -3.40 12.54
N THR A 80 -10.78 -3.57 11.33
CA THR A 80 -10.33 -4.65 10.43
C THR A 80 -9.35 -4.09 9.43
N ARG A 81 -8.10 -4.54 9.48
CA ARG A 81 -7.05 -4.19 8.54
C ARG A 81 -6.97 -5.24 7.44
N VAL A 82 -6.81 -4.77 6.21
CA VAL A 82 -6.70 -5.62 5.03
C VAL A 82 -5.33 -5.37 4.44
N PHE A 83 -4.50 -6.41 4.42
CA PHE A 83 -3.15 -6.32 3.89
C PHE A 83 -3.12 -6.73 2.43
N LEU A 84 -2.51 -5.87 1.63
CA LEU A 84 -2.20 -6.14 0.23
C LEU A 84 -0.83 -6.81 0.14
N GLU A 85 -0.60 -7.51 -0.97
CA GLU A 85 0.73 -8.06 -1.27
C GLU A 85 1.81 -6.96 -1.18
N PRO A 86 2.96 -7.24 -0.53
CA PRO A 86 3.98 -6.24 -0.29
C PRO A 86 4.59 -5.75 -1.61
N VAL A 87 5.05 -4.50 -1.61
CA VAL A 87 5.72 -3.90 -2.77
C VAL A 87 7.09 -3.38 -2.40
N ARG A 88 7.99 -3.39 -3.38
CA ARG A 88 9.33 -2.86 -3.26
C ARG A 88 9.47 -1.64 -4.17
N LEU A 89 9.92 -0.52 -3.61
CA LEU A 89 10.15 0.72 -4.34
C LEU A 89 11.65 1.03 -4.33
N ILE A 90 12.20 1.25 -5.53
CA ILE A 90 13.61 1.58 -5.75
C ILE A 90 13.74 3.08 -5.92
N VAL A 91 14.51 3.73 -5.05
CA VAL A 91 14.84 5.17 -5.12
C VAL A 91 15.47 5.50 -6.48
N GLY A 92 15.03 6.59 -7.11
CA GLY A 92 15.46 7.00 -8.45
C GLY A 92 14.65 6.37 -9.59
N GLN A 93 14.17 5.13 -9.45
CA GLN A 93 13.30 4.49 -10.46
C GLN A 93 11.81 4.77 -10.22
N HIS A 94 11.40 4.78 -8.96
CA HIS A 94 10.00 4.97 -8.56
C HIS A 94 9.70 6.42 -8.16
N ASP A 95 10.67 7.32 -8.38
CA ASP A 95 10.52 8.72 -8.04
C ASP A 95 9.43 9.35 -8.91
N ILE A 96 8.38 9.83 -8.26
CA ILE A 96 7.41 10.74 -8.82
C ILE A 96 7.89 12.13 -8.40
N GLY A 97 8.33 12.96 -9.35
CA GLY A 97 8.86 14.29 -9.05
C GLY A 97 7.86 15.20 -8.31
N GLU A 98 8.15 16.50 -8.25
CA GLU A 98 7.15 17.49 -7.79
C GLU A 98 6.00 17.56 -8.80
N VAL A 99 5.04 16.64 -8.68
CA VAL A 99 3.75 16.77 -9.33
C VAL A 99 2.85 17.44 -8.30
N GLU A 100 2.57 18.73 -8.56
CA GLU A 100 1.58 19.57 -7.87
C GLU A 100 0.19 18.92 -7.82
#